data_AF-A0A7Y4LAJ2-F1
#
_entry.id   AF-A0A7Y4LAJ2-F1
#
_cell.length_a   1.000
_cell.length_b   1.000
_cell.length_c   1.000
_cell.angle_alpha   90.00
_cell.angle_beta   90.00
_cell.angle_gamma   90.00
#
_symmetry.space_group_name_H-M   'P 1'
#
loop_
_entity.id
_entity.type
_entity.pdbx_description
1 polymer ?
#
loop_
_entity_poly.entity_id
_entity_poly.type
_entity_poly.pdbx_seq_one_letter_code
_entity_poly.pdbx_strand_id
1 'polypeptide(L)'
;MIPHNKPLVILPNTLPVPCSDLLVSGDRLFYWRVDDEYRKSSHDGMHHKLFTALTCCGEREQSGALMHGRHLSRSITSCVGQALVEGMVLVLVLISFFIAIPWLGRLFDIGMQQMHASRYAAFQWSRQLQSPDEKKIKHKFLLSNEHQWRDRRHQRIVTAESINMRTERQIVLDDDKQPGKQVAQAATLRRQWGLQDQGVVNIKLAVSPIYTGYKQNSSTSLGLDAGFLERLPLTIYRNTAILVDAGHSDSDKTSHYRTGQSDLAWQEVAERSYALGKHIQRYAEPAEGFARENPIFDWLLPWAGKLPQHHLESLQEK
;
A
#
# COMPACT_ATOMS: atom_id res chain seq x y z
N MET A 1 -37.06 16.42 -17.87
CA MET A 1 -36.88 15.00 -18.24
C MET A 1 -35.44 14.79 -18.70
N ILE A 2 -34.56 14.41 -17.77
CA ILE A 2 -33.15 14.02 -18.01
C ILE A 2 -32.88 12.93 -16.96
N PRO A 3 -32.34 11.75 -17.31
CA PRO A 3 -32.23 10.65 -16.35
C PRO A 3 -31.03 10.85 -15.43
N HIS A 4 -31.30 10.79 -14.12
CA HIS A 4 -30.29 10.73 -13.07
C HIS A 4 -29.59 9.37 -13.10
N ASN A 5 -28.31 9.36 -13.43
CA ASN A 5 -27.44 8.21 -13.26
C ASN A 5 -26.76 8.33 -11.88
N LYS A 6 -27.27 7.61 -10.88
CA LYS A 6 -26.66 7.51 -9.54
C LYS A 6 -25.51 6.50 -9.58
N PRO A 7 -24.32 6.82 -9.05
CA PRO A 7 -23.28 5.81 -8.87
C PRO A 7 -23.64 4.88 -7.70
N LEU A 8 -23.56 3.58 -7.97
CA LEU A 8 -23.68 2.51 -6.98
C LEU A 8 -22.49 2.60 -6.01
N VAL A 9 -22.75 3.07 -4.80
CA VAL A 9 -21.80 3.04 -3.68
C VAL A 9 -21.87 1.64 -3.07
N ILE A 10 -20.84 0.82 -3.28
CA ILE A 10 -20.68 -0.45 -2.58
C ILE A 10 -19.95 -0.14 -1.27
N LEU A 11 -20.70 -0.12 -0.17
CA LEU A 11 -20.14 -0.15 1.19
C LEU A 11 -19.62 -1.57 1.50
N PRO A 12 -18.53 -1.72 2.27
CA PRO A 12 -18.09 -3.02 2.73
C PRO A 12 -18.97 -3.48 3.89
N ASN A 13 -20.07 -4.17 3.58
CA ASN A 13 -20.77 -4.98 4.56
C ASN A 13 -19.98 -6.27 4.77
N THR A 14 -19.57 -6.44 6.02
CA THR A 14 -19.34 -7.72 6.71
C THR A 14 -20.30 -8.79 6.20
N LEU A 15 -19.76 -9.84 5.56
CA LEU A 15 -20.50 -11.07 5.31
C LEU A 15 -20.11 -12.13 6.36
N PRO A 16 -21.09 -12.86 6.92
CA PRO A 16 -20.84 -14.08 7.66
C PRO A 16 -20.41 -15.18 6.68
N VAL A 17 -19.49 -16.03 7.12
CA VAL A 17 -19.08 -17.23 6.39
C VAL A 17 -20.25 -18.23 6.40
N PRO A 18 -20.78 -18.67 5.25
CA PRO A 18 -21.64 -19.84 5.21
C PRO A 18 -20.75 -21.10 5.16
N CYS A 19 -21.01 -22.01 6.10
CA CYS A 19 -20.51 -23.37 6.04
C CYS A 19 -21.10 -24.09 4.81
N SER A 20 -20.22 -24.83 4.13
CA SER A 20 -20.50 -26.06 3.36
C SER A 20 -21.51 -25.98 2.22
N ASP A 21 -21.00 -25.76 1.00
CA ASP A 21 -21.64 -26.24 -0.23
C ASP A 21 -21.11 -27.63 -0.59
N LEU A 22 -22.05 -28.56 -0.71
CA LEU A 22 -21.89 -29.96 -1.05
C LEU A 22 -21.89 -30.08 -2.59
N LEU A 23 -20.74 -30.34 -3.22
CA LEU A 23 -20.67 -30.68 -4.65
C LEU A 23 -20.87 -32.19 -4.82
N VAL A 24 -22.07 -32.59 -5.23
CA VAL A 24 -22.37 -33.98 -5.62
C VAL A 24 -22.08 -34.14 -7.11
N SER A 25 -21.07 -34.95 -7.45
CA SER A 25 -20.88 -35.46 -8.80
C SER A 25 -20.37 -36.89 -8.74
N GLY A 26 -21.24 -37.85 -9.10
CA GLY A 26 -20.92 -39.24 -9.44
C GLY A 26 -20.60 -40.18 -8.27
N ASP A 27 -21.54 -41.07 -7.95
CA ASP A 27 -21.48 -42.43 -7.32
C ASP A 27 -20.36 -42.85 -6.36
N ARG A 28 -19.58 -41.93 -5.77
CA ARG A 28 -18.65 -42.23 -4.69
C ARG A 28 -18.74 -41.19 -3.58
N LEU A 29 -19.34 -41.60 -2.47
CA LEU A 29 -19.27 -40.92 -1.18
C LEU A 29 -17.84 -41.02 -0.64
N PHE A 30 -17.14 -39.89 -0.57
CA PHE A 30 -15.92 -39.77 0.24
C PHE A 30 -16.30 -39.12 1.57
N TYR A 31 -16.28 -39.89 2.65
CA TYR A 31 -16.33 -39.34 4.01
C TYR A 31 -14.91 -38.98 4.44
N TRP A 32 -14.67 -37.70 4.73
CA TRP A 32 -13.54 -37.30 5.56
C TRP A 32 -13.98 -37.42 7.02
N ARG A 33 -13.55 -38.49 7.69
CA ARG A 33 -13.64 -38.59 9.15
C ARG A 33 -12.50 -37.76 9.72
N VAL A 34 -12.83 -36.60 10.28
CA VAL A 34 -11.91 -35.88 11.16
C VAL A 34 -12.08 -36.53 12.53
N ASP A 35 -11.10 -37.32 12.95
CA ASP A 35 -11.08 -37.88 14.29
C ASP A 35 -10.82 -36.74 15.29
N ASP A 36 -11.87 -36.36 16.01
CA ASP A 36 -11.86 -35.37 17.10
C ASP A 36 -11.26 -35.98 18.38
N GLU A 37 -10.07 -36.56 18.28
CA GLU A 37 -9.34 -37.12 19.41
C GLU A 37 -8.09 -36.30 19.73
N TYR A 38 -8.28 -35.01 20.01
CA TYR A 38 -7.25 -34.18 20.64
C TYR A 38 -7.86 -33.27 21.71
N ARG A 39 -8.28 -33.89 22.83
CA ARG A 39 -8.60 -33.16 24.06
C ARG A 39 -7.91 -33.81 25.26
N LYS A 40 -6.99 -33.04 25.84
CA LYS A 40 -6.26 -33.22 27.11
C LYS A 40 -5.12 -34.24 27.09
N SER A 41 -3.92 -33.75 26.80
CA SER A 41 -2.76 -34.09 27.61
C SER A 41 -1.86 -32.86 27.77
N SER A 42 -1.77 -32.43 29.02
CA SER A 42 -0.82 -31.43 29.52
C SER A 42 0.40 -32.18 30.03
N HIS A 43 1.56 -31.54 29.90
CA HIS A 43 2.88 -31.89 30.40
C HIS A 43 3.77 -32.84 29.57
N ASP A 44 4.93 -32.26 29.25
CA ASP A 44 6.26 -32.85 29.01
C ASP A 44 6.49 -33.73 27.79
N GLY A 45 7.52 -33.37 27.02
CA GLY A 45 8.21 -34.27 26.11
C GLY A 45 8.24 -33.81 24.66
N MET A 46 9.19 -32.92 24.36
CA MET A 46 9.59 -32.55 23.01
C MET A 46 10.29 -33.74 22.34
N HIS A 47 9.57 -34.50 21.51
CA HIS A 47 10.20 -35.43 20.56
C HIS A 47 9.54 -35.32 19.18
N HIS A 48 10.39 -35.08 18.18
CA HIS A 48 10.14 -35.19 16.75
C HIS A 48 9.25 -36.39 16.41
N LYS A 49 7.98 -36.14 16.08
CA LYS A 49 7.21 -37.04 15.20
C LYS A 49 7.21 -36.43 13.82
N LEU A 50 8.29 -36.73 13.09
CA LEU A 50 8.35 -36.57 11.64
C LEU A 50 7.22 -37.41 11.04
N PHE A 51 6.35 -36.72 10.32
CA PHE A 51 5.35 -37.26 9.41
C PHE A 51 5.88 -38.49 8.66
N THR A 52 5.47 -39.67 9.10
CA THR A 52 5.57 -40.91 8.32
C THR A 52 4.16 -41.50 8.32
N ALA A 53 3.32 -40.95 7.44
CA ALA A 53 1.95 -41.42 7.26
C ALA A 53 1.65 -41.44 5.77
N LEU A 54 2.26 -42.38 5.06
CA LEU A 54 1.83 -42.87 3.75
C LEU A 54 2.34 -44.31 3.60
N THR A 55 1.99 -45.16 4.56
CA THR A 55 1.98 -46.62 4.35
C THR A 55 0.55 -47.03 4.13
N CYS A 56 0.17 -47.22 2.87
CA CYS A 56 -0.96 -48.05 2.48
C CYS A 56 -0.69 -49.47 2.99
N CYS A 57 -1.08 -49.77 4.22
CA CYS A 57 -1.32 -51.12 4.65
C CYS A 57 -2.72 -51.11 5.28
N GLY A 58 -3.70 -51.61 4.52
CA GLY A 58 -5.07 -51.72 4.99
C GLY A 58 -5.09 -52.57 6.26
N GLU A 59 -5.37 -51.91 7.38
CA GLU A 59 -5.57 -52.55 8.67
C GLU A 59 -6.93 -53.25 8.62
N ARG A 60 -6.90 -54.52 8.21
CA ARG A 60 -8.06 -55.41 8.28
C ARG A 60 -8.21 -55.79 9.74
N GLU A 61 -9.05 -55.05 10.46
CA GLU A 61 -9.45 -55.36 11.83
C GLU A 61 -10.21 -56.71 11.83
N GLN A 62 -9.47 -57.80 12.02
CA GLN A 62 -10.02 -59.14 12.25
C GLN A 62 -10.45 -59.24 13.71
N SER A 63 -11.69 -58.86 14.01
CA SER A 63 -12.38 -59.41 15.17
C SER A 63 -12.71 -60.88 14.90
N GLY A 64 -12.16 -61.76 15.73
CA GLY A 64 -12.15 -63.19 15.52
C GLY A 64 -13.52 -63.86 15.68
N ALA A 65 -13.78 -64.85 14.81
CA ALA A 65 -14.45 -66.10 15.16
C ALA A 65 -14.30 -67.13 14.01
N LEU A 66 -13.54 -68.19 14.31
CA LEU A 66 -13.67 -69.58 13.83
C LEU A 66 -13.72 -69.91 12.32
N MET A 67 -12.58 -70.45 11.87
CA MET A 67 -12.42 -71.65 11.02
C MET A 67 -13.26 -71.82 9.75
N HIS A 68 -12.63 -71.59 8.58
CA HIS A 68 -12.41 -72.63 7.57
C HIS A 68 -11.42 -72.13 6.49
N GLY A 69 -10.39 -72.94 6.22
CA GLY A 69 -9.32 -72.59 5.30
C GLY A 69 -9.79 -72.49 3.85
N ARG A 70 -9.41 -71.39 3.19
CA ARG A 70 -9.07 -71.35 1.77
C ARG A 70 -7.96 -70.31 1.56
N HIS A 71 -6.87 -70.74 0.93
CA HIS A 71 -5.77 -69.91 0.46
C HIS A 71 -6.28 -68.73 -0.36
N LEU A 72 -6.19 -67.52 0.21
CA LEU A 72 -6.32 -66.25 -0.51
C LEU A 72 -4.94 -65.61 -0.61
N SER A 73 -4.06 -66.23 -1.40
CA SER A 73 -2.91 -65.53 -1.97
C SER A 73 -3.42 -64.74 -3.17
N ARG A 74 -3.87 -63.50 -2.94
CA ARG A 74 -4.21 -62.57 -4.01
C ARG A 74 -3.62 -61.18 -3.77
N SER A 75 -2.71 -60.87 -4.68
CA SER A 75 -2.19 -59.58 -5.14
C SER A 75 -1.50 -58.67 -4.13
N ILE A 76 -0.18 -58.84 -4.03
CA ILE A 76 0.78 -57.82 -3.58
C ILE A 76 1.21 -56.91 -4.77
N THR A 77 0.73 -57.19 -5.99
CA THR A 77 1.18 -56.51 -7.22
C THR A 77 0.54 -55.13 -7.49
N SER A 78 -0.45 -54.68 -6.72
CA SER A 78 -1.12 -53.39 -6.98
C SER A 78 -0.44 -52.16 -6.37
N CYS A 79 0.51 -52.32 -5.45
CA CYS A 79 1.10 -51.18 -4.74
C CYS A 79 2.31 -50.55 -5.46
N VAL A 80 2.95 -51.25 -6.39
CA VAL A 80 4.18 -50.75 -7.06
C VAL A 80 3.88 -49.62 -8.06
N GLY A 81 2.70 -49.64 -8.69
CA GLY A 81 2.28 -48.58 -9.62
C GLY A 81 1.84 -47.28 -8.93
N GLN A 82 1.27 -47.38 -7.73
CA GLN A 82 0.71 -46.22 -7.02
C GLN A 82 1.81 -45.26 -6.53
N ALA A 83 2.87 -45.79 -5.91
CA ALA A 83 3.97 -44.97 -5.40
C ALA A 83 4.68 -44.17 -6.52
N LEU A 84 4.79 -44.75 -7.72
CA LEU A 84 5.38 -44.06 -8.88
C LEU A 84 4.50 -42.90 -9.34
N VAL A 85 3.17 -43.09 -9.40
CA VAL A 85 2.23 -42.03 -9.78
C VAL A 85 2.22 -40.92 -8.73
N GLU A 86 2.19 -41.25 -7.45
CA GLU A 86 2.24 -40.28 -6.36
C GLU A 86 3.54 -39.46 -6.40
N GLY A 87 4.68 -40.13 -6.60
CA GLY A 87 5.97 -39.46 -6.75
C GLY A 87 6.01 -38.51 -7.95
N MET A 88 5.45 -38.91 -9.09
CA MET A 88 5.38 -38.07 -10.29
C MET A 88 4.50 -36.83 -10.06
N VAL A 89 3.36 -36.99 -9.37
CA VAL A 89 2.48 -35.86 -9.00
C VAL A 89 3.20 -34.90 -8.06
N LEU A 90 3.90 -35.40 -7.05
CA LEU A 90 4.67 -34.56 -6.13
C LEU A 90 5.77 -33.77 -6.84
N VAL A 91 6.50 -34.40 -7.77
CA VAL A 91 7.53 -33.72 -8.57
C VAL A 91 6.90 -32.62 -9.44
N LEU A 92 5.75 -32.88 -10.06
CA LEU A 92 5.04 -31.89 -10.87
C LEU A 92 4.62 -30.68 -10.02
N VAL A 93 4.07 -30.92 -8.83
CA VAL A 93 3.69 -29.86 -7.88
C VAL A 93 4.91 -29.04 -7.46
N LEU A 94 6.03 -29.68 -7.15
CA LEU A 94 7.28 -28.99 -6.78
C LEU A 94 7.82 -28.13 -7.93
N ILE A 95 7.81 -28.64 -9.16
CA ILE A 95 8.22 -27.88 -10.34
C ILE A 95 7.31 -26.67 -10.54
N SER A 96 5.99 -26.84 -10.35
CA SER A 96 5.03 -25.73 -10.44
C SER A 96 5.35 -24.63 -9.42
N PHE A 97 5.60 -24.98 -8.16
CA PHE A 97 6.00 -24.00 -7.15
C PHE A 97 7.34 -23.32 -7.46
N PHE A 98 8.32 -24.08 -7.95
CA PHE A 98 9.61 -23.54 -8.33
C PHE A 98 9.51 -22.48 -9.44
N ILE A 99 8.51 -22.59 -10.32
CA ILE A 99 8.25 -21.60 -11.38
C ILE A 99 7.38 -20.44 -10.85
N ALA A 100 6.34 -20.75 -10.08
CA ALA A 100 5.37 -19.77 -9.61
C ALA A 100 5.96 -18.78 -8.58
N ILE A 101 6.81 -19.26 -7.66
CA ILE A 101 7.35 -18.43 -6.57
C ILE A 101 8.23 -17.27 -7.12
N PRO A 102 9.24 -17.51 -7.98
CA PRO A 102 10.04 -16.42 -8.54
C PRO A 102 9.23 -15.47 -9.44
N TRP A 103 8.27 -16.02 -10.20
CA TRP A 103 7.37 -15.21 -11.02
C TRP A 103 6.55 -14.25 -10.16
N LEU A 104 5.96 -14.75 -9.07
CA LEU A 104 5.19 -13.94 -8.13
C LEU A 104 6.07 -12.95 -7.38
N GLY A 105 7.28 -13.35 -6.98
CA GLY A 105 8.26 -12.47 -6.34
C GLY A 105 8.61 -11.24 -7.20
N ARG A 106 8.76 -11.43 -8.51
CA ARG A 106 8.98 -10.31 -9.46
C ARG A 106 7.78 -9.37 -9.51
N LEU A 107 6.55 -9.89 -9.54
CA LEU A 107 5.35 -9.06 -9.53
C LEU A 107 5.23 -8.25 -8.23
N PHE A 108 5.56 -8.86 -7.09
CA PHE A 108 5.59 -8.16 -5.81
C PHE A 108 6.64 -7.04 -5.80
N ASP A 109 7.85 -7.31 -6.27
CA ASP A 109 8.91 -6.30 -6.34
C ASP A 109 8.53 -5.12 -7.25
N ILE A 110 8.00 -5.40 -8.44
CA ILE A 110 7.43 -4.37 -9.34
C ILE A 110 6.37 -3.56 -8.59
N GLY A 111 5.45 -4.23 -7.90
CA GLY A 111 4.38 -3.59 -7.14
C GLY A 111 4.88 -2.73 -5.97
N MET A 112 5.99 -3.09 -5.33
CA MET A 112 6.65 -2.31 -4.29
C MET A 112 7.35 -1.08 -4.87
N GLN A 113 8.12 -1.24 -5.94
CA GLN A 113 8.76 -0.11 -6.62
C GLN A 113 7.73 0.89 -7.16
N GLN A 114 6.61 0.39 -7.69
CA GLN A 114 5.48 1.20 -8.13
C GLN A 114 4.88 2.03 -6.97
N MET A 115 4.78 1.46 -5.77
CA MET A 115 4.31 2.16 -4.57
C MET A 115 5.31 3.25 -4.12
N HIS A 116 6.62 2.97 -4.19
CA HIS A 116 7.64 3.98 -3.87
C HIS A 116 7.64 5.12 -4.90
N ALA A 117 7.51 4.79 -6.19
CA ALA A 117 7.41 5.76 -7.26
C ALA A 117 6.18 6.66 -7.12
N SER A 118 5.01 6.10 -6.82
CA SER A 118 3.77 6.87 -6.65
C SER A 118 3.83 7.80 -5.44
N ARG A 119 4.36 7.32 -4.31
CA ARG A 119 4.59 8.13 -3.10
C ARG A 119 5.60 9.24 -3.34
N TYR A 120 6.71 8.93 -4.00
CA TYR A 120 7.72 9.92 -4.33
C TYR A 120 7.18 11.02 -5.25
N ALA A 121 6.41 10.64 -6.28
CA ALA A 121 5.73 11.59 -7.15
C ALA A 121 4.73 12.47 -6.39
N ALA A 122 3.90 11.87 -5.53
CA ALA A 122 2.95 12.61 -4.70
C ALA A 122 3.67 13.59 -3.76
N PHE A 123 4.80 13.19 -3.18
CA PHE A 123 5.59 14.07 -2.32
C PHE A 123 6.31 15.20 -3.08
N GLN A 124 6.69 14.98 -4.35
CA GLN A 124 7.19 16.08 -5.17
C GLN A 124 6.11 17.14 -5.40
N TRP A 125 4.86 16.73 -5.58
CA TRP A 125 3.73 17.64 -5.68
C TRP A 125 3.52 18.48 -4.41
N SER A 126 3.67 17.90 -3.22
CA SER A 126 3.55 18.66 -1.97
C SER A 126 4.67 19.68 -1.75
N ARG A 127 5.77 19.60 -2.51
CA ARG A 127 6.89 20.55 -2.48
C ARG A 127 6.79 21.66 -3.54
N GLN A 128 5.60 21.89 -4.08
CA GLN A 128 5.31 22.94 -5.09
C GLN A 128 6.10 22.79 -6.41
N LEU A 129 6.63 21.60 -6.71
CA LEU A 129 7.10 21.29 -8.06
C LEU A 129 5.85 21.05 -8.92
N GLN A 130 5.41 22.09 -9.64
CA GLN A 130 4.16 22.10 -10.43
C GLN A 130 4.04 20.96 -11.47
N SER A 131 5.13 20.26 -11.78
CA SER A 131 5.09 18.99 -12.48
C SER A 131 6.30 18.12 -12.11
N PRO A 132 6.11 16.95 -11.47
CA PRO A 132 7.21 16.01 -11.28
C PRO A 132 7.69 15.48 -12.64
N ASP A 133 9.02 15.41 -12.83
CA ASP A 133 9.61 14.84 -14.04
C ASP A 133 9.34 13.32 -14.09
N GLU A 134 8.28 12.96 -14.82
CA GLU A 134 7.83 11.59 -15.01
C GLU A 134 8.96 10.70 -15.54
N LYS A 135 9.81 11.20 -16.45
CA LYS A 135 10.92 10.42 -17.02
C LYS A 135 11.93 10.07 -15.94
N LYS A 136 12.28 11.04 -15.10
CA LYS A 136 13.21 10.84 -13.98
C LYS A 136 12.66 9.85 -12.96
N ILE A 137 11.36 9.93 -12.65
CA ILE A 137 10.71 9.00 -11.70
C ILE A 137 10.66 7.58 -12.28
N LYS A 138 10.19 7.42 -13.53
CA LYS A 138 10.20 6.13 -14.22
C LYS A 138 11.59 5.53 -14.27
N HIS A 139 12.60 6.32 -14.62
CA HIS A 139 13.97 5.86 -14.68
C HIS A 139 14.50 5.42 -13.31
N LYS A 140 14.28 6.22 -12.27
CA LYS A 140 14.78 5.93 -10.93
C LYS A 140 14.20 4.66 -10.31
N PHE A 141 12.90 4.41 -10.47
CA PHE A 141 12.22 3.34 -9.73
C PHE A 141 11.83 2.13 -10.58
N LEU A 142 11.72 2.25 -11.90
CA LEU A 142 11.18 1.17 -12.75
C LEU A 142 12.12 0.81 -13.90
N LEU A 143 12.83 1.79 -14.47
CA LEU A 143 13.72 1.59 -15.61
C LEU A 143 15.21 1.51 -15.23
N SER A 144 15.55 1.58 -13.94
CA SER A 144 16.93 1.43 -13.48
C SER A 144 17.52 0.09 -13.94
N ASN A 145 18.81 0.08 -14.27
CA ASN A 145 19.55 -1.13 -14.66
C ASN A 145 19.76 -2.09 -13.48
N GLU A 146 19.54 -1.61 -12.25
CA GLU A 146 19.64 -2.42 -11.03
C GLU A 146 18.48 -3.41 -10.91
N HIS A 147 17.33 -3.13 -11.53
CA HIS A 147 16.19 -4.04 -11.51
C HIS A 147 16.41 -5.21 -12.46
N GLN A 148 16.52 -6.41 -11.91
CA GLN A 148 16.71 -7.65 -12.67
C GLN A 148 15.38 -8.29 -13.10
N TRP A 149 14.36 -7.48 -13.43
CA TRP A 149 13.07 -7.99 -13.91
C TRP A 149 13.17 -8.46 -15.35
N ARG A 150 13.69 -9.68 -15.48
CA ARG A 150 13.89 -10.35 -16.75
C ARG A 150 13.06 -11.61 -16.82
N ASP A 151 12.53 -11.89 -18.00
CA ASP A 151 11.85 -13.15 -18.27
C ASP A 151 12.85 -14.32 -18.33
N ARG A 152 12.36 -15.53 -18.59
CA ARG A 152 13.21 -16.74 -18.68
C ARG A 152 14.20 -16.69 -19.87
N ARG A 153 13.99 -15.79 -20.82
CA ARG A 153 14.86 -15.52 -21.97
C ARG A 153 15.81 -14.35 -21.72
N HIS A 154 15.88 -13.87 -20.48
CA HIS A 154 16.70 -12.76 -20.07
C HIS A 154 16.30 -11.41 -20.71
N GLN A 155 15.08 -11.30 -21.24
CA GLN A 155 14.54 -10.06 -21.79
C GLN A 155 13.84 -9.25 -20.71
N ARG A 156 13.93 -7.93 -20.80
CA ARG A 156 13.37 -7.02 -19.77
C ARG A 156 11.85 -7.05 -19.83
N ILE A 157 11.21 -7.29 -18.69
CA ILE A 157 9.75 -7.41 -18.58
C ILE A 157 9.07 -6.03 -18.54
N VAL A 158 9.73 -5.04 -17.92
CA VAL A 158 9.20 -3.67 -17.77
C VAL A 158 9.97 -2.73 -18.67
N THR A 159 9.29 -2.17 -19.67
CA THR A 159 9.81 -1.17 -20.61
C THR A 159 9.14 0.18 -20.41
N ALA A 160 9.66 1.25 -21.04
CA ALA A 160 9.10 2.59 -20.89
C ALA A 160 7.64 2.67 -21.38
N GLU A 161 7.29 1.90 -22.41
CA GLU A 161 5.94 1.84 -23.00
C GLU A 161 4.95 1.10 -22.10
N SER A 162 5.44 0.17 -21.27
CA SER A 162 4.64 -0.62 -20.34
C SER A 162 4.18 0.17 -19.09
N ILE A 163 4.71 1.38 -18.90
CA ILE A 163 4.49 2.21 -17.71
C ILE A 163 3.64 3.44 -18.08
N ASN A 164 2.44 3.50 -17.54
CA ASN A 164 1.54 4.65 -17.67
C ASN A 164 1.42 5.35 -16.32
N MET A 165 1.89 6.59 -16.25
CA MET A 165 1.76 7.44 -15.07
C MET A 165 0.82 8.59 -15.41
N ARG A 166 -0.19 8.79 -14.59
CA ARG A 166 -1.16 9.88 -14.71
C ARG A 166 -1.23 10.62 -13.41
N THR A 167 -1.17 11.94 -13.51
CA THR A 167 -1.45 12.83 -12.40
C THR A 167 -2.82 13.44 -12.63
N GLU A 168 -3.72 13.28 -11.67
CA GLU A 168 -5.04 13.88 -11.70
C GLU A 168 -5.20 14.75 -10.46
N ARG A 169 -5.55 16.02 -10.62
CA ARG A 169 -5.97 16.87 -9.50
C ARG A 169 -7.48 16.70 -9.32
N GLN A 170 -7.89 16.22 -8.15
CA GLN A 170 -9.29 16.09 -7.79
C GLN A 170 -9.90 17.42 -7.38
N ILE A 171 -11.23 17.41 -7.36
CA ILE A 171 -12.10 18.54 -7.03
C ILE A 171 -11.77 19.04 -5.63
N VAL A 172 -11.66 20.37 -5.50
CA VAL A 172 -11.51 21.09 -4.24
C VAL A 172 -12.71 20.79 -3.33
N LEU A 173 -12.47 20.58 -2.04
CA LEU A 173 -13.56 20.39 -1.07
C LEU A 173 -14.50 21.60 -1.07
N ASP A 174 -15.81 21.30 -1.06
CA ASP A 174 -16.86 22.30 -0.90
C ASP A 174 -16.63 23.15 0.36
N ASP A 175 -17.05 24.41 0.34
CA ASP A 175 -16.80 25.35 1.43
C ASP A 175 -17.34 24.91 2.80
N ASP A 176 -18.39 24.10 2.85
CA ASP A 176 -18.95 23.53 4.08
C ASP A 176 -18.08 22.42 4.69
N LYS A 177 -17.19 21.82 3.90
CA LYS A 177 -16.24 20.77 4.30
C LYS A 177 -14.84 21.31 4.62
N GLN A 178 -14.62 22.60 4.43
CA GLN A 178 -13.35 23.24 4.74
C GLN A 178 -13.31 23.79 6.18
N PRO A 179 -12.11 24.06 6.74
CA PRO A 179 -11.97 24.66 8.07
C PRO A 179 -12.80 25.95 8.24
N GLY A 180 -13.64 25.98 9.28
CA GLY A 180 -14.55 27.11 9.53
C GLY A 180 -15.76 27.20 8.59
N LYS A 181 -16.00 26.18 7.76
CA LYS A 181 -17.20 26.01 6.92
C LYS A 181 -17.48 27.26 6.06
N GLN A 182 -18.76 27.58 5.87
CA GLN A 182 -19.24 28.71 5.06
C GLN A 182 -19.18 30.08 5.78
N VAL A 183 -18.48 30.20 6.92
CA VAL A 183 -18.34 31.50 7.60
C VAL A 183 -17.44 32.41 6.76
N ALA A 184 -17.93 33.59 6.37
CA ALA A 184 -17.22 34.50 5.46
C ALA A 184 -15.82 34.89 5.99
N GLN A 185 -15.71 35.15 7.30
CA GLN A 185 -14.45 35.43 7.97
C GLN A 185 -13.50 34.24 7.87
N ALA A 186 -14.00 33.01 8.08
CA ALA A 186 -13.20 31.80 7.97
C ALA A 186 -12.72 31.56 6.54
N ALA A 187 -13.54 31.83 5.53
CA ALA A 187 -13.14 31.73 4.12
C ALA A 187 -12.00 32.72 3.78
N THR A 188 -12.05 33.94 4.31
CA THR A 188 -10.97 34.92 4.16
C THR A 188 -9.70 34.47 4.89
N LEU A 189 -9.80 34.00 6.14
CA LEU A 189 -8.65 33.48 6.89
C LEU A 189 -8.01 32.26 6.20
N ARG A 190 -8.82 31.31 5.71
CA ARG A 190 -8.35 30.15 4.94
C ARG A 190 -7.51 30.57 3.73
N ARG A 191 -7.96 31.60 3.01
CA ARG A 191 -7.24 32.16 1.84
C ARG A 191 -5.94 32.84 2.26
N GLN A 192 -6.01 33.74 3.25
CA GLN A 192 -4.86 34.52 3.70
C GLN A 192 -3.76 33.64 4.30
N TRP A 193 -4.13 32.59 5.04
CA TRP A 193 -3.17 31.65 5.63
C TRP A 193 -2.76 30.52 4.68
N GLY A 194 -3.35 30.43 3.48
CA GLY A 194 -3.09 29.34 2.54
C GLY A 194 -3.53 27.97 3.08
N LEU A 195 -4.53 27.93 3.97
CA LEU A 195 -5.13 26.70 4.48
C LEU A 195 -6.30 26.21 3.64
N GLN A 196 -6.79 27.04 2.71
CA GLN A 196 -7.85 26.64 1.79
C GLN A 196 -7.39 25.42 0.99
N ASP A 197 -8.19 24.36 1.03
CA ASP A 197 -7.94 23.17 0.21
C ASP A 197 -7.87 23.59 -1.27
N GLN A 198 -6.76 23.23 -1.93
CA GLN A 198 -6.55 23.43 -3.36
C GLN A 198 -6.80 22.14 -4.16
N GLY A 199 -7.33 21.11 -3.50
CA GLY A 199 -7.65 19.81 -4.05
C GLY A 199 -6.60 18.75 -3.72
N VAL A 200 -7.03 17.49 -3.84
CA VAL A 200 -6.19 16.32 -3.65
C VAL A 200 -5.50 15.98 -4.98
N VAL A 201 -4.19 15.77 -4.96
CA VAL A 201 -3.46 15.24 -6.11
C VAL A 201 -3.44 13.73 -6.02
N ASN A 202 -3.93 13.08 -7.08
CA ASN A 202 -3.86 11.64 -7.27
C ASN A 202 -2.80 11.28 -8.29
N ILE A 203 -1.85 10.46 -7.86
CA ILE A 203 -0.88 9.83 -8.74
C ILE A 203 -1.33 8.40 -9.01
N LYS A 204 -1.77 8.16 -10.24
CA LYS A 204 -2.07 6.83 -10.76
C LYS A 204 -0.89 6.32 -11.55
N LEU A 205 -0.37 5.18 -11.16
CA LEU A 205 0.68 4.49 -11.87
C LEU A 205 0.14 3.12 -12.26
N ALA A 206 0.30 2.74 -13.52
CA ALA A 206 -0.04 1.44 -14.05
C ALA A 206 1.18 0.84 -14.74
N VAL A 207 1.53 -0.39 -14.38
CA VAL A 207 2.63 -1.14 -15.00
C VAL A 207 2.05 -2.42 -15.57
N SER A 208 2.29 -2.67 -16.86
CA SER A 208 1.85 -3.89 -17.55
C SER A 208 3.07 -4.71 -17.99
N PRO A 209 3.57 -5.63 -17.16
CA PRO A 209 4.64 -6.54 -17.51
C PRO A 209 4.47 -7.17 -18.91
N ILE A 210 5.46 -6.99 -19.78
CA ILE A 210 5.47 -7.58 -21.13
C ILE A 210 6.41 -8.79 -21.10
N TYR A 211 5.84 -9.98 -21.23
CA TYR A 211 6.62 -11.20 -21.37
C TYR A 211 6.78 -11.53 -22.84
N THR A 212 8.02 -11.78 -23.28
CA THR A 212 8.25 -12.14 -24.68
C THR A 212 7.92 -13.61 -24.88
N GLY A 213 6.65 -13.84 -25.21
CA GLY A 213 6.01 -15.14 -25.22
C GLY A 213 6.88 -16.25 -25.83
N TYR A 214 6.83 -17.39 -25.15
CA TYR A 214 7.27 -18.65 -25.72
C TYR A 214 6.44 -18.91 -26.99
N LYS A 215 7.09 -18.99 -28.16
CA LYS A 215 6.40 -19.23 -29.45
C LYS A 215 5.60 -20.53 -29.29
N GLN A 216 4.30 -20.47 -29.59
CA GLN A 216 3.28 -21.51 -29.42
C GLN A 216 3.58 -22.85 -30.14
N ASN A 217 4.71 -22.96 -30.85
CA ASN A 217 4.99 -24.03 -31.79
C ASN A 217 5.81 -25.20 -31.22
N SER A 218 6.25 -25.17 -29.96
CA SER A 218 6.85 -26.37 -29.37
C SER A 218 5.82 -27.10 -28.53
N SER A 219 5.30 -28.19 -29.09
CA SER A 219 4.59 -29.21 -28.36
C SER A 219 5.49 -29.75 -27.24
N THR A 220 5.37 -29.21 -26.04
CA THR A 220 5.94 -29.83 -24.84
C THR A 220 5.34 -31.23 -24.73
N SER A 221 6.18 -32.26 -24.70
CA SER A 221 5.80 -33.68 -24.74
C SER A 221 4.86 -34.12 -23.61
N LEU A 222 4.75 -33.31 -22.55
CA LEU A 222 3.89 -33.55 -21.39
C LEU A 222 2.64 -32.66 -21.36
N GLY A 223 2.41 -31.78 -22.35
CA GLY A 223 1.28 -30.83 -22.34
C GLY A 223 1.33 -29.77 -21.24
N LEU A 224 2.37 -29.78 -20.41
CA LEU A 224 2.56 -28.84 -19.30
C LEU A 224 3.19 -27.56 -19.84
N ASP A 225 2.35 -26.58 -20.14
CA ASP A 225 2.78 -25.28 -20.60
C ASP A 225 3.17 -24.37 -19.42
N ALA A 226 4.45 -24.44 -19.04
CA ALA A 226 5.02 -23.56 -18.02
C ALA A 226 5.00 -22.07 -18.40
N GLY A 227 4.72 -21.73 -19.67
CA GLY A 227 4.56 -20.37 -20.16
C GLY A 227 3.15 -19.79 -19.93
N PHE A 228 2.22 -20.56 -19.36
CA PHE A 228 0.88 -20.08 -19.05
C PHE A 228 0.88 -18.79 -18.20
N LEU A 229 1.70 -18.75 -17.15
CA LEU A 229 1.81 -17.58 -16.27
C LEU A 229 2.33 -16.32 -16.98
N GLU A 230 3.18 -16.50 -17.99
CA GLU A 230 3.77 -15.41 -18.79
C GLU A 230 2.76 -14.84 -19.81
N ARG A 231 1.69 -15.58 -20.12
CA ARG A 231 0.63 -15.12 -21.04
C ARG A 231 -0.51 -14.38 -20.37
N LEU A 232 -0.59 -14.41 -19.04
CA LEU A 232 -1.65 -13.72 -18.32
C LEU A 232 -1.47 -12.21 -18.49
N PRO A 233 -2.43 -11.49 -19.11
CA PRO A 233 -2.37 -10.04 -19.20
C PRO A 233 -2.61 -9.46 -17.80
N LEU A 234 -1.52 -9.09 -17.14
CA LEU A 234 -1.56 -8.51 -15.81
C LEU A 234 -1.17 -7.03 -15.89
N THR A 235 -2.02 -6.17 -15.35
CA THR A 235 -1.70 -4.76 -15.12
C THR A 235 -1.79 -4.49 -13.63
N ILE A 236 -0.68 -4.01 -13.06
CA ILE A 236 -0.61 -3.63 -11.65
C ILE A 236 -0.93 -2.15 -11.55
N TYR A 237 -1.94 -1.81 -10.75
CA TYR A 237 -2.36 -0.43 -10.52
C TYR A 237 -1.97 0.03 -9.12
N ARG A 238 -1.45 1.26 -9.02
CA ARG A 238 -1.22 1.95 -7.75
C ARG A 238 -1.79 3.36 -7.84
N ASN A 239 -2.48 3.75 -6.80
CA ASN A 239 -3.00 5.08 -6.62
C ASN A 239 -2.45 5.65 -5.31
N THR A 240 -1.95 6.87 -5.34
CA THR A 240 -1.55 7.61 -4.13
C THR A 240 -2.17 8.99 -4.18
N ALA A 241 -3.00 9.25 -3.19
CA ALA A 241 -3.66 10.53 -2.98
C ALA A 241 -2.88 11.32 -1.93
N ILE A 242 -2.60 12.59 -2.21
CA ILE A 242 -2.01 13.51 -1.25
C ILE A 242 -2.73 14.85 -1.29
N LEU A 243 -3.00 15.41 -0.11
CA LEU A 243 -3.46 16.78 0.00
C LEU A 243 -2.26 17.69 -0.21
N VAL A 244 -2.31 18.54 -1.22
CA VAL A 244 -1.25 19.52 -1.52
C VAL A 244 -1.68 20.90 -1.05
N ASP A 245 -0.70 21.77 -0.79
CA ASP A 245 -0.94 23.18 -0.46
C ASP A 245 -1.82 23.41 0.79
N ALA A 246 -1.90 22.46 1.72
CA ALA A 246 -2.67 22.56 2.96
C ALA A 246 -1.95 23.38 4.05
N GLY A 247 -1.47 24.58 3.71
CA GLY A 247 -0.79 25.47 4.64
C GLY A 247 0.66 25.10 4.97
N HIS A 248 1.27 24.18 4.23
CA HIS A 248 2.71 23.96 4.37
C HIS A 248 3.49 25.22 3.97
N SER A 249 4.51 25.53 4.75
CA SER A 249 5.43 26.61 4.49
C SER A 249 6.83 26.04 4.33
N ASP A 250 7.55 26.55 3.35
CA ASP A 250 8.93 26.19 3.05
C ASP A 250 9.94 26.72 4.09
N SER A 251 9.51 27.67 4.93
CA SER A 251 10.29 28.20 6.06
C SER A 251 9.39 28.79 7.16
N ASP A 252 9.95 28.92 8.35
CA ASP A 252 9.31 29.64 9.46
C ASP A 252 9.07 31.12 9.09
N LYS A 253 9.98 31.72 8.33
CA LYS A 253 9.86 33.11 7.86
C LYS A 253 8.64 33.30 6.97
N THR A 254 8.37 32.34 6.07
CA THR A 254 7.20 32.39 5.18
C THR A 254 5.90 32.11 5.96
N SER A 255 5.92 31.24 6.98
CA SER A 255 4.79 31.08 7.90
C SER A 255 4.49 32.37 8.65
N HIS A 256 5.51 32.99 9.21
CA HIS A 256 5.41 34.26 9.93
C HIS A 256 4.89 35.37 9.04
N TYR A 257 5.43 35.49 7.82
CA TYR A 257 4.96 36.46 6.86
C TYR A 257 3.46 36.28 6.55
N ARG A 258 3.02 35.04 6.26
CA ARG A 258 1.60 34.76 6.00
C ARG A 258 0.70 35.07 7.19
N THR A 259 1.11 34.71 8.41
CA THR A 259 0.35 35.01 9.63
C THR A 259 0.28 36.51 9.92
N GLY A 260 1.40 37.21 9.76
CA GLY A 260 1.49 38.65 10.03
C GLY A 260 0.79 39.54 9.00
N GLN A 261 0.69 39.09 7.74
CA GLN A 261 0.03 39.80 6.63
C GLN A 261 -1.46 39.47 6.49
N SER A 262 -2.04 38.73 7.44
CA SER A 262 -3.46 38.43 7.42
C SER A 262 -4.22 39.61 8.02
N ASP A 263 -4.84 40.41 7.14
CA ASP A 263 -5.69 41.57 7.50
C ASP A 263 -6.67 41.22 8.62
N LEU A 264 -7.42 40.13 8.42
CA LEU A 264 -8.50 39.73 9.30
C LEU A 264 -8.02 39.10 10.61
N ALA A 265 -6.80 38.53 10.62
CA ALA A 265 -6.27 37.90 11.83
C ALA A 265 -5.57 38.91 12.74
N TRP A 266 -4.51 39.55 12.22
CA TRP A 266 -3.56 40.27 13.06
C TRP A 266 -3.09 41.59 12.48
N GLN A 267 -2.99 41.72 11.16
CA GLN A 267 -2.35 42.89 10.56
C GLN A 267 -3.05 44.19 10.95
N GLU A 268 -4.38 44.26 10.83
CA GLU A 268 -5.13 45.47 11.16
C GLU A 268 -5.00 45.84 12.65
N VAL A 269 -5.10 44.85 13.54
CA VAL A 269 -4.97 45.05 14.99
C VAL A 269 -3.53 45.48 15.35
N ALA A 270 -2.53 44.87 14.71
CA ALA A 270 -1.12 45.21 14.90
C ALA A 270 -0.84 46.63 14.40
N GLU A 271 -1.30 47.01 13.20
CA GLU A 271 -1.13 48.35 12.64
C GLU A 271 -1.75 49.43 13.53
N ARG A 272 -2.97 49.19 14.03
CA ARG A 272 -3.63 50.11 15.00
C ARG A 272 -2.83 50.22 16.30
N SER A 273 -2.34 49.10 16.82
CA SER A 273 -1.53 49.07 18.04
C SER A 273 -0.19 49.79 17.84
N TYR A 274 0.45 49.61 16.68
CA TYR A 274 1.68 50.30 16.31
C TYR A 274 1.47 51.79 16.11
N ALA A 275 0.36 52.21 15.48
CA ALA A 275 0.01 53.61 15.32
C ALA A 275 -0.17 54.30 16.67
N LEU A 276 -0.87 53.64 17.61
CA LEU A 276 -1.03 54.13 18.98
C LEU A 276 0.30 54.16 19.74
N GLY A 277 1.12 53.11 19.65
CA GLY A 277 2.42 53.07 20.31
C GLY A 277 3.38 54.14 19.79
N LYS A 278 3.42 54.38 18.48
CA LYS A 278 4.17 55.49 17.87
C LYS A 278 3.63 56.86 18.28
N HIS A 279 2.32 56.97 18.54
CA HIS A 279 1.72 58.20 19.05
C HIS A 279 2.17 58.47 20.50
N ILE A 280 2.11 57.45 21.37
CA ILE A 280 2.57 57.55 22.77
C ILE A 280 4.08 57.82 22.84
N GLN A 281 4.88 57.15 22.01
CA GLN A 281 6.33 57.32 21.97
C GLN A 281 6.71 58.78 21.71
N ARG A 282 6.04 59.48 20.78
CA ARG A 282 6.29 60.90 20.48
C ARG A 282 6.11 61.82 21.70
N TYR A 283 5.22 61.49 22.62
CA TYR A 283 5.02 62.28 23.85
C TYR A 283 5.93 61.84 25.00
N ALA A 284 6.40 60.58 24.98
CA ALA A 284 7.28 60.03 26.00
C ALA A 284 8.76 60.31 25.73
N GLU A 285 9.16 60.53 24.46
CA GLU A 285 10.54 60.77 24.04
C GLU A 285 11.23 61.96 24.75
N PRO A 286 10.56 63.10 24.99
CA PRO A 286 11.17 64.23 25.72
C PRO A 286 11.37 63.96 27.22
N ALA A 287 10.77 62.92 27.78
CA ALA A 287 10.89 62.57 29.20
C ALA A 287 12.13 61.69 29.44
N GLU A 288 13.31 62.20 29.10
CA GLU A 288 14.62 61.51 29.15
C GLU A 288 15.10 61.10 30.57
N GLY A 289 14.28 61.29 31.61
CA GLY A 289 14.65 60.95 33.00
C GLY A 289 14.52 59.47 33.38
N PHE A 290 13.98 58.63 32.50
CA PHE A 290 13.76 57.21 32.76
C PHE A 290 14.44 56.38 31.66
N ALA A 291 15.44 55.58 32.03
CA ALA A 291 16.15 54.68 31.12
C ALA A 291 15.26 53.53 30.63
N ARG A 292 14.29 53.84 29.75
CA ARG A 292 13.36 52.89 29.16
C ARG A 292 13.89 52.44 27.80
N GLU A 293 13.75 51.16 27.50
CA GLU A 293 14.03 50.65 26.16
C GLU A 293 13.00 51.17 25.15
N ASN A 294 13.42 51.33 23.89
CA ASN A 294 12.52 51.72 22.82
C ASN A 294 11.46 50.62 22.59
N PRO A 295 10.20 50.99 22.31
CA PRO A 295 9.16 50.02 22.01
C PRO A 295 9.53 49.20 20.76
N ILE A 296 9.38 47.87 20.87
CA ILE A 296 9.59 46.94 19.76
C ILE A 296 8.26 46.77 19.03
N PHE A 297 8.16 47.28 17.80
CA PHE A 297 6.96 47.17 16.94
C PHE A 297 6.99 45.94 16.03
N ASP A 298 7.74 44.92 16.42
CA ASP A 298 7.81 43.67 15.71
C ASP A 298 7.47 42.55 16.68
N TRP A 299 6.18 42.26 16.79
CA TRP A 299 5.71 41.26 17.76
C TRP A 299 5.95 39.83 17.29
N LEU A 300 6.25 39.59 16.01
CA LEU A 300 6.24 38.25 15.40
C LEU A 300 7.65 37.71 15.08
N LEU A 301 8.59 38.52 14.59
CA LEU A 301 9.97 38.07 14.35
C LEU A 301 10.71 37.59 15.60
N PRO A 302 10.48 38.12 16.82
CA PRO A 302 11.12 37.59 18.02
C PRO A 302 10.78 36.13 18.31
N TRP A 303 9.72 35.59 17.70
CA TRP A 303 9.32 34.19 17.79
C TRP A 303 9.84 33.34 16.63
N ALA A 304 10.41 33.95 15.58
CA ALA A 304 10.87 33.23 14.39
C ALA A 304 12.00 32.28 14.76
N GLY A 305 11.81 30.99 14.47
CA GLY A 305 12.77 29.94 14.80
C GLY A 305 12.88 29.60 16.30
N LYS A 306 12.08 30.23 17.18
CA LYS A 306 11.98 29.81 18.58
C LYS A 306 11.04 28.62 18.70
N LEU A 307 11.53 27.43 18.39
CA LEU A 307 10.88 26.21 18.87
C LEU A 307 11.04 26.12 20.39
N PRO A 308 9.98 25.77 21.14
CA PRO A 308 10.11 25.38 22.54
C PRO A 308 11.19 24.31 22.71
N GLN A 309 12.07 24.45 23.72
CA GLN A 309 13.23 23.59 23.93
C GLN A 309 12.89 22.09 23.98
N HIS A 310 11.73 21.72 24.54
CA HIS A 310 11.26 20.33 24.60
C HIS A 310 11.06 19.67 23.22
N HIS A 311 10.88 20.46 22.14
CA HIS A 311 10.84 19.92 20.78
C HIS A 311 12.24 19.72 20.16
N LEU A 312 13.26 20.39 20.69
CA LEU A 312 14.65 20.29 20.23
C LEU A 312 15.41 19.17 20.96
N GLU A 313 15.05 18.85 22.20
CA GLU A 313 15.66 17.77 23.00
C GLU A 313 15.58 16.42 22.28
N SER A 314 14.46 16.12 21.61
CA SER A 314 14.28 14.87 20.83
C SER A 314 15.21 14.73 19.62
N LEU A 315 15.84 15.82 19.16
CA LEU A 315 16.75 15.82 18.02
C LEU A 315 18.23 15.67 18.44
N GLN A 316 18.53 15.82 19.73
CA GLN A 316 19.91 15.71 20.26
C GLN A 316 20.23 14.31 20.82
N GLU A 317 19.24 13.42 20.97
CA GLU A 317 19.44 12.03 21.42
C GLU A 317 19.73 11.01 20.31
N LYS A 318 20.20 11.45 19.12
CA LYS A 318 20.65 10.56 18.03
C LYS A 318 22.09 10.84 17.63
#